data_AF-A0A371PXQ9-F1
#
_entry.id   AF-A0A371PXQ9-F1
#
_cell.length_a   1.000
_cell.length_b   1.000
_cell.length_c   1.000
_cell.angle_alpha   90.00
_cell.angle_beta   90.00
_cell.angle_gamma   90.00
#
_symmetry.space_group_name_H-M   'P 1'
#
loop_
_entity.id
_entity.type
_entity.pdbx_description
1 polymer ?
#
loop_
_entity_poly.entity_id
_entity_poly.type
_entity_poly.pdbx_seq_one_letter_code
_entity_poly.pdbx_strand_id
1 'polypeptide(L)'
;MNTATRRALIGPVLLLVAVLLAVVTAVAPGAHAVGGLDEAATALKKGPVYVDPRASAQFSAAQADALAKKIKDANKPIFVAVLPRAAEYQPGTLLRDLRTKVGISGVYAVELGNGFNAGADPRVMSRSSVQNLVGSVKRSDYPTVAERLNSFVDTAARSANGHAPSSWGDTGGSGVDIGTAIGLGVLVVVGGGGAYAIARRNRRRRAEEERAALEDLRVVVDEDITAFGEELDRLDFNPGEPGADDAMRADYSHALDSYEKAKSAMAAAVHPGDVRAVTEALEDGRFALATLAARREGEPLPERRLPCFFDPRHGPSAVDVQWAPAGGAERTVPVCAADKSRLDDGREPMARTVRTASGDRPYWEAGPAYGPWAGGYFGGGLLPGLLVGTLLGNMMMSSNAYGADYGGSAGADGGDFSGSDFSSDDFGGGFGDGGGFGDGGGFGGGGDGGGF
;
A
#
# COMPACT_ATOMS: atom_id res chain seq x y z
N MET A 1 -76.85 -32.89 18.99
CA MET A 1 -76.56 -33.99 18.04
C MET A 1 -76.55 -33.42 16.62
N ASN A 2 -75.43 -33.64 15.91
CA ASN A 2 -75.21 -33.64 14.45
C ASN A 2 -75.39 -32.36 13.59
N THR A 3 -74.23 -31.71 13.31
CA THR A 3 -73.62 -31.35 12.00
C THR A 3 -74.45 -30.99 10.75
N ALA A 4 -74.12 -29.85 10.12
CA ALA A 4 -74.04 -29.71 8.65
C ALA A 4 -73.11 -28.53 8.20
N THR A 5 -71.94 -28.93 7.70
CA THR A 5 -71.05 -28.37 6.65
C THR A 5 -71.29 -26.97 6.03
N ARG A 6 -70.22 -26.14 6.02
CA ARG A 6 -69.99 -25.07 5.01
C ARG A 6 -68.93 -25.53 3.99
N ARG A 7 -69.28 -25.50 2.70
CA ARG A 7 -68.41 -25.78 1.55
C ARG A 7 -67.66 -24.53 1.07
N ALA A 8 -66.49 -24.82 0.51
CA ALA A 8 -65.41 -23.96 0.02
C ALA A 8 -65.78 -22.83 -0.96
N LEU A 9 -65.05 -21.72 -0.84
CA LEU A 9 -64.75 -20.76 -1.90
C LEU A 9 -63.23 -20.48 -1.88
N ILE A 10 -62.45 -21.38 -2.50
CA ILE A 10 -60.99 -21.21 -2.74
C ILE A 10 -60.76 -21.28 -4.26
N GLY A 11 -61.57 -20.54 -5.02
CA GLY A 11 -61.55 -20.53 -6.49
C GLY A 11 -60.75 -19.39 -7.13
N PRO A 12 -60.81 -18.13 -6.66
CA PRO A 12 -60.31 -17.02 -7.48
C PRO A 12 -58.89 -16.54 -7.14
N VAL A 13 -58.27 -16.98 -6.05
CA VAL A 13 -56.95 -16.45 -5.61
C VAL A 13 -55.78 -17.11 -6.34
N LEU A 14 -55.94 -18.34 -6.83
CA LEU A 14 -54.87 -19.08 -7.54
C LEU A 14 -54.65 -18.61 -8.99
N LEU A 15 -55.61 -17.92 -9.60
CA LEU A 15 -55.53 -17.46 -10.98
C LEU A 15 -54.76 -16.14 -11.15
N LEU A 16 -54.69 -15.30 -10.11
CA LEU A 16 -53.92 -14.05 -10.12
C LEU A 16 -52.41 -14.25 -9.89
N VAL A 17 -52.02 -15.33 -9.21
CA VAL A 17 -50.59 -15.66 -9.01
C VAL A 17 -49.97 -16.27 -10.27
N ALA A 18 -50.74 -16.99 -11.07
CA ALA A 18 -50.26 -17.60 -12.31
C ALA A 18 -49.93 -16.58 -13.42
N VAL A 19 -50.65 -15.45 -13.48
CA VAL A 19 -50.42 -14.41 -14.49
C VAL A 19 -49.23 -13.52 -14.13
N LEU A 20 -48.95 -13.31 -12.84
CA LEU A 20 -47.75 -12.60 -12.38
C LEU A 20 -46.46 -13.42 -12.52
N LEU A 21 -46.56 -14.76 -12.58
CA LEU A 21 -45.41 -15.65 -12.83
C LEU A 21 -45.03 -15.77 -14.32
N ALA A 22 -45.93 -15.41 -15.24
CA ALA A 22 -45.72 -15.56 -16.68
C ALA A 22 -45.07 -14.33 -17.37
N VAL A 23 -44.97 -13.19 -16.68
CA VAL A 23 -44.35 -11.96 -17.24
C VAL A 23 -42.84 -11.85 -16.91
N VAL A 24 -42.32 -12.71 -16.03
CA VAL A 24 -40.88 -12.70 -15.66
C VAL A 24 -40.03 -13.58 -16.60
N THR A 25 -40.62 -14.35 -17.51
CA THR A 25 -39.90 -15.31 -18.37
C THR A 25 -39.55 -14.81 -19.77
N ALA A 26 -39.58 -13.50 -20.02
CA ALA A 26 -39.18 -12.91 -21.31
C ALA A 26 -38.10 -11.84 -21.18
N VAL A 27 -37.07 -12.12 -20.37
CA VAL A 27 -35.74 -11.54 -20.61
C VAL A 27 -34.88 -12.71 -21.08
N ALA A 28 -34.65 -12.80 -22.38
CA ALA A 28 -33.67 -13.72 -22.91
C ALA A 28 -32.33 -13.41 -22.20
N PRO A 29 -31.71 -14.38 -21.49
CA PRO A 29 -30.35 -14.17 -21.06
C PRO A 29 -29.54 -14.01 -22.33
N GLY A 30 -28.95 -12.82 -22.52
CA GLY A 30 -27.88 -12.66 -23.49
C GLY A 30 -26.91 -13.79 -23.24
N ALA A 31 -26.57 -14.53 -24.29
CA ALA A 31 -25.58 -15.59 -24.22
C ALA A 31 -24.25 -14.97 -23.74
N HIS A 32 -24.03 -14.96 -22.43
CA HIS A 32 -22.73 -14.72 -21.86
C HIS A 32 -21.87 -15.88 -22.35
N ALA A 33 -20.85 -15.57 -23.14
CA ALA A 33 -19.87 -16.57 -23.55
C ALA A 33 -19.39 -17.30 -22.28
N VAL A 34 -19.53 -18.62 -22.27
CA VAL A 34 -18.93 -19.48 -21.25
C VAL A 34 -17.42 -19.32 -21.42
N GLY A 35 -16.76 -18.71 -20.44
CA GLY A 35 -15.36 -18.29 -20.53
C GLY A 35 -15.16 -16.78 -20.67
N GLY A 36 -14.17 -16.26 -19.95
CA GLY A 36 -13.77 -14.87 -19.99
C GLY A 36 -12.91 -14.46 -18.80
N LEU A 37 -12.29 -13.29 -18.87
CA LEU A 37 -11.34 -12.82 -17.86
C LEU A 37 -11.99 -12.59 -16.48
N ASP A 38 -13.27 -12.21 -16.44
CA ASP A 38 -14.03 -12.03 -15.20
C ASP A 38 -14.30 -13.35 -14.47
N GLU A 39 -14.54 -14.42 -15.24
CA GLU A 39 -14.71 -15.77 -14.70
C GLU A 39 -13.39 -16.30 -14.12
N ALA A 40 -12.31 -16.16 -14.89
CA ALA A 40 -10.95 -16.50 -14.45
C ALA A 40 -10.59 -15.76 -13.15
N ALA A 41 -10.85 -14.45 -13.09
CA ALA A 41 -10.58 -13.66 -11.90
C ALA A 41 -11.43 -14.07 -10.70
N THR A 42 -12.72 -14.39 -10.92
CA THR A 42 -13.63 -14.84 -9.87
C THR A 42 -13.23 -16.19 -9.29
N ALA A 43 -12.78 -17.11 -10.14
CA ALA A 43 -12.24 -18.40 -9.72
C ALA A 43 -10.93 -18.22 -8.93
N LEU A 44 -10.01 -17.37 -9.42
CA LEU A 44 -8.72 -17.12 -8.78
C LEU A 44 -8.83 -16.45 -7.40
N LYS A 45 -9.91 -15.68 -7.15
CA LYS A 45 -10.23 -15.18 -5.81
C LYS A 45 -10.56 -16.30 -4.82
N LYS A 46 -11.04 -17.45 -5.29
CA LYS A 46 -11.49 -18.59 -4.46
C LYS A 46 -10.49 -19.74 -4.42
N GLY A 47 -9.58 -19.82 -5.38
CA GLY A 47 -8.54 -20.85 -5.42
C GLY A 47 -7.34 -20.43 -6.26
N PRO A 48 -6.20 -21.11 -6.11
CA PRO A 48 -4.94 -20.73 -6.76
C PRO A 48 -4.88 -21.04 -8.26
N VAL A 49 -5.76 -21.88 -8.79
CA VAL A 49 -5.68 -22.38 -10.17
C VAL A 49 -7.03 -22.23 -10.87
N TYR A 50 -7.01 -21.68 -12.08
CA TYR A 50 -8.14 -21.65 -13.00
C TYR A 50 -7.77 -22.26 -14.35
N VAL A 51 -8.67 -23.05 -14.92
CA VAL A 51 -8.55 -23.64 -16.25
C VAL A 51 -9.81 -23.30 -17.02
N ASP A 52 -9.66 -22.58 -18.13
CA ASP A 52 -10.79 -22.35 -19.04
C ASP A 52 -11.25 -23.71 -19.60
N PRO A 53 -12.56 -24.00 -19.63
CA PRO A 53 -13.07 -25.29 -20.12
C PRO A 53 -12.55 -25.68 -21.51
N ARG A 54 -12.24 -24.71 -22.38
CA ARG A 54 -11.70 -24.92 -23.72
C ARG A 54 -10.21 -25.33 -23.71
N ALA A 55 -9.50 -25.12 -22.61
CA ALA A 55 -8.11 -25.54 -22.41
C ALA A 55 -7.98 -26.84 -21.58
N SER A 56 -9.08 -27.44 -21.13
CA SER A 56 -9.10 -28.65 -20.29
C SER A 56 -8.41 -29.88 -20.92
N ALA A 57 -8.30 -29.93 -22.25
CA ALA A 57 -7.57 -30.97 -22.97
C ALA A 57 -6.03 -30.84 -22.82
N GLN A 58 -5.52 -29.63 -22.59
CA GLN A 58 -4.09 -29.35 -22.40
C GLN A 58 -3.68 -29.47 -20.94
N PHE A 59 -4.61 -29.19 -20.02
CA PHE A 59 -4.40 -29.29 -18.59
C PHE A 59 -5.69 -29.75 -17.91
N SER A 60 -5.72 -31.01 -17.48
CA SER A 60 -6.90 -31.68 -16.94
C SER A 60 -7.30 -31.15 -15.56
N ALA A 61 -8.56 -31.36 -15.16
CA ALA A 61 -9.04 -31.01 -13.83
C ALA A 61 -8.21 -31.65 -12.70
N ALA A 62 -7.82 -32.92 -12.86
CA ALA A 62 -6.98 -33.60 -11.87
C ALA A 62 -5.59 -32.96 -11.71
N GLN A 63 -4.99 -32.48 -12.80
CA GLN A 63 -3.72 -31.75 -12.74
C GLN A 63 -3.90 -30.36 -12.10
N ALA A 64 -5.03 -29.70 -12.36
CA ALA A 64 -5.37 -28.44 -11.72
C ALA A 64 -5.58 -28.58 -10.21
N ASP A 65 -6.29 -29.62 -9.77
CA ASP A 65 -6.50 -29.91 -8.36
C ASP A 65 -5.20 -30.25 -7.65
N ALA A 66 -4.33 -31.05 -8.29
CA ALA A 66 -3.00 -31.37 -7.75
C ALA A 66 -2.12 -30.11 -7.60
N LEU A 67 -2.10 -29.25 -8.62
CA LEU A 67 -1.36 -27.99 -8.59
C LEU A 67 -1.93 -27.02 -7.55
N ALA A 68 -3.27 -26.95 -7.45
CA ALA A 68 -3.94 -26.10 -6.47
C ALA A 68 -3.64 -26.55 -5.04
N LYS A 69 -3.69 -27.86 -4.78
CA LYS A 69 -3.29 -28.43 -3.50
C LYS A 69 -1.85 -28.08 -3.16
N LYS A 70 -0.93 -28.23 -4.11
CA LYS A 70 0.49 -27.88 -3.94
C LYS A 70 0.69 -26.42 -3.56
N ILE A 71 0.00 -25.49 -4.22
CA ILE A 71 0.09 -24.05 -3.92
C ILE A 71 -0.47 -23.74 -2.53
N LYS A 72 -1.63 -24.34 -2.17
CA LYS A 72 -2.23 -24.19 -0.84
C LYS A 72 -1.32 -24.75 0.26
N ASP A 73 -0.75 -25.93 0.06
CA ASP A 73 0.16 -26.58 1.01
C ASP A 73 1.46 -25.77 1.19
N ALA A 74 1.93 -25.09 0.13
CA ALA A 74 3.07 -24.18 0.21
C ALA A 74 2.75 -22.86 0.95
N ASN A 75 1.46 -22.53 1.12
CA ASN A 75 0.98 -21.28 1.72
C ASN A 75 1.60 -20.03 1.06
N LYS A 76 1.54 -19.94 -0.27
CA LYS A 76 2.10 -18.81 -1.04
C LYS A 76 1.06 -18.18 -1.99
N PRO A 77 1.13 -16.86 -2.25
CA PRO A 77 0.18 -16.14 -3.11
C PRO A 77 0.51 -16.32 -4.60
N ILE A 78 0.38 -17.55 -5.10
CA ILE A 78 0.68 -17.90 -6.49
C ILE A 78 -0.63 -18.23 -7.22
N PHE A 79 -0.90 -17.50 -8.29
CA PHE A 79 -2.10 -17.59 -9.10
C PHE A 79 -1.74 -18.16 -10.48
N VAL A 80 -2.43 -19.20 -10.92
CA VAL A 80 -2.17 -19.86 -12.20
C VAL A 80 -3.45 -19.89 -13.05
N ALA A 81 -3.40 -19.36 -14.26
CA ALA A 81 -4.48 -19.46 -15.23
C ALA A 81 -4.03 -20.19 -16.50
N VAL A 82 -4.82 -21.18 -16.94
CA VAL A 82 -4.62 -21.88 -18.22
C VAL A 82 -5.76 -21.50 -19.16
N LEU A 83 -5.43 -20.78 -20.23
CA LEU A 83 -6.38 -20.08 -21.10
C LEU A 83 -6.12 -20.45 -22.57
N PRO A 84 -7.16 -20.63 -23.41
CA PRO A 84 -6.99 -20.79 -24.85
C PRO A 84 -6.58 -19.45 -25.50
N ARG A 85 -6.00 -19.49 -26.71
CA ARG A 85 -5.91 -18.28 -27.54
C ARG A 85 -7.30 -17.91 -28.04
N ALA A 86 -7.86 -16.83 -27.50
CA ALA A 86 -9.17 -16.32 -27.86
C ALA A 86 -9.18 -14.79 -27.81
N ALA A 87 -10.10 -14.13 -28.51
CA ALA A 87 -10.12 -12.67 -28.67
C ALA A 87 -10.33 -11.92 -27.34
N GLU A 88 -10.97 -12.56 -26.37
CA GLU A 88 -11.20 -12.09 -25.02
C GLU A 88 -9.94 -12.09 -24.13
N TYR A 89 -8.87 -12.77 -24.55
CA TYR A 89 -7.61 -12.87 -23.81
C TYR A 89 -6.50 -12.14 -24.59
N GLN A 90 -6.48 -10.81 -24.46
CA GLN A 90 -5.53 -9.94 -25.17
C GLN A 90 -4.10 -10.14 -24.63
N PRO A 91 -3.16 -10.73 -25.41
CA PRO A 91 -1.85 -11.14 -24.88
C PRO A 91 -1.03 -10.00 -24.26
N GLY A 92 -1.15 -8.77 -24.78
CA GLY A 92 -0.38 -7.62 -24.30
C GLY A 92 -0.89 -7.01 -22.99
N THR A 93 -2.12 -7.29 -22.57
CA THR A 93 -2.73 -6.70 -21.37
C THR A 93 -3.22 -7.74 -20.36
N LEU A 94 -3.28 -9.02 -20.76
CA LEU A 94 -3.89 -10.11 -20.02
C LEU A 94 -3.45 -10.21 -18.55
N LEU A 95 -2.14 -10.22 -18.28
CA LEU A 95 -1.61 -10.35 -16.91
C LEU A 95 -2.04 -9.16 -16.03
N ARG A 96 -1.96 -7.94 -16.57
CA ARG A 96 -2.37 -6.71 -15.88
C ARG A 96 -3.87 -6.69 -15.62
N ASP A 97 -4.68 -7.05 -16.62
CA ASP A 97 -6.13 -7.02 -16.51
C ASP A 97 -6.61 -8.12 -15.54
N LEU A 98 -5.98 -9.29 -15.57
CA LEU A 98 -6.22 -10.39 -14.63
C LEU A 98 -5.87 -9.97 -13.20
N ARG A 99 -4.68 -9.41 -12.99
CA ARG A 99 -4.23 -8.89 -11.68
C ARG A 99 -5.17 -7.82 -11.14
N THR A 100 -5.64 -6.93 -12.00
CA THR A 100 -6.61 -5.86 -11.65
C THR A 100 -7.94 -6.45 -11.19
N LYS A 101 -8.48 -7.42 -11.94
CA LYS A 101 -9.78 -8.03 -11.64
C LYS A 101 -9.73 -8.94 -10.42
N VAL A 102 -8.62 -9.66 -10.20
CA VAL A 102 -8.40 -10.46 -8.99
C VAL A 102 -8.19 -9.55 -7.78
N GLY A 103 -7.37 -8.51 -7.91
CA GLY A 103 -7.17 -7.48 -6.90
C GLY A 103 -6.39 -7.94 -5.67
N ILE A 104 -5.69 -9.07 -5.74
CA ILE A 104 -4.90 -9.65 -4.64
C ILE A 104 -3.41 -9.59 -5.01
N SER A 105 -2.56 -9.21 -4.07
CA SER A 105 -1.11 -9.15 -4.28
C SER A 105 -0.52 -10.56 -4.42
N GLY A 106 0.22 -10.84 -5.51
CA GLY A 106 0.69 -12.18 -5.79
C GLY A 106 1.61 -12.33 -7.01
N VAL A 107 2.02 -13.57 -7.25
CA VAL A 107 2.66 -14.01 -8.50
C VAL A 107 1.58 -14.57 -9.41
N TYR A 108 1.45 -14.03 -10.61
CA TYR A 108 0.45 -14.44 -11.60
C TYR A 108 1.14 -15.09 -12.78
N ALA A 109 0.92 -16.39 -12.96
CA ALA A 109 1.37 -17.14 -14.12
C ALA A 109 0.19 -17.45 -15.04
N VAL A 110 0.39 -17.26 -16.34
CA VAL A 110 -0.60 -17.54 -17.36
C VAL A 110 0.02 -18.41 -18.45
N GLU A 111 -0.63 -19.53 -18.74
CA GLU A 111 -0.42 -20.32 -19.94
C GLU A 111 -1.52 -19.93 -20.95
N LEU A 112 -1.14 -19.30 -22.06
CA LEU A 112 -2.03 -18.83 -23.11
C LEU A 112 -1.81 -19.65 -24.40
N GLY A 113 -2.60 -20.69 -24.58
CA GLY A 113 -2.42 -21.70 -25.62
C GLY A 113 -1.10 -22.46 -25.43
N ASN A 114 -0.04 -22.04 -26.12
CA ASN A 114 1.31 -22.59 -26.00
C ASN A 114 2.33 -21.59 -25.43
N GLY A 115 1.90 -20.35 -25.16
CA GLY A 115 2.74 -19.28 -24.64
C GLY A 115 2.67 -19.22 -23.12
N PHE A 116 3.83 -19.02 -22.47
CA PHE A 116 3.91 -18.87 -21.02
C PHE A 116 4.37 -17.45 -20.67
N ASN A 117 3.74 -16.83 -19.68
CA ASN A 117 4.26 -15.61 -19.08
C ASN A 117 3.84 -15.49 -17.61
N ALA A 118 4.59 -14.72 -16.82
CA ALA A 118 4.22 -14.40 -15.45
C ALA A 118 4.61 -12.97 -15.06
N GLY A 119 3.85 -12.40 -14.14
CA GLY A 119 4.14 -11.12 -13.47
C GLY A 119 3.99 -11.28 -11.97
N ALA A 120 4.56 -10.35 -11.19
CA ALA A 120 4.45 -10.39 -9.75
C ALA A 120 4.44 -8.98 -9.17
N ASP A 121 3.68 -8.79 -8.09
CA ASP A 121 3.81 -7.58 -7.28
C ASP A 121 5.24 -7.52 -6.67
N PRO A 122 5.93 -6.36 -6.71
CA PRO A 122 7.33 -6.24 -6.25
C PRO A 122 7.57 -6.70 -4.81
N ARG A 123 6.55 -6.57 -3.95
CA ARG A 123 6.58 -7.01 -2.54
C ARG A 123 6.54 -8.53 -2.41
N VAL A 124 5.90 -9.21 -3.36
CA VAL A 124 5.80 -10.68 -3.41
C VAL A 124 7.05 -11.27 -4.03
N MET A 125 7.48 -10.70 -5.16
CA MET A 125 8.70 -11.13 -5.85
C MET A 125 9.25 -9.97 -6.68
N SER A 126 10.57 -9.75 -6.60
CA SER A 126 11.20 -8.66 -7.34
C SER A 126 11.05 -8.83 -8.87
N ARG A 127 11.03 -7.71 -9.60
CA ARG A 127 10.99 -7.69 -11.08
C ARG A 127 12.04 -8.59 -11.71
N SER A 128 13.29 -8.50 -11.24
CA SER A 128 14.38 -9.31 -11.77
C SER A 128 14.21 -10.79 -11.44
N SER A 129 13.70 -11.13 -10.25
CA SER A 129 13.41 -12.52 -9.87
C SER A 129 12.33 -13.15 -10.76
N VAL A 130 11.21 -12.47 -10.98
CA VAL A 130 10.13 -13.01 -11.84
C VAL A 130 10.56 -13.09 -13.30
N GLN A 131 11.31 -12.10 -13.82
CA GLN A 131 11.85 -12.14 -15.19
C GLN A 131 12.87 -13.28 -15.38
N ASN A 132 13.77 -13.48 -14.42
CA ASN A 132 14.72 -14.59 -14.45
C ASN A 132 14.01 -15.94 -14.41
N LEU A 133 12.97 -16.06 -13.58
CA LEU A 133 12.15 -17.27 -13.49
C LEU A 133 11.40 -17.55 -14.80
N VAL A 134 10.68 -16.56 -15.35
CA VAL A 134 10.00 -16.69 -16.65
C VAL A 134 11.00 -17.04 -17.75
N GLY A 135 12.14 -16.36 -17.79
CA GLY A 135 13.20 -16.63 -18.74
C GLY A 135 13.77 -18.04 -18.61
N SER A 136 13.91 -18.56 -17.38
CA SER A 136 14.33 -19.94 -17.14
C SER A 136 13.29 -20.94 -17.65
N VAL A 137 12.01 -20.72 -17.34
CA VAL A 137 10.92 -21.59 -17.77
C VAL A 137 10.78 -21.60 -19.30
N LYS A 138 10.97 -20.46 -19.97
CA LYS A 138 10.93 -20.37 -21.44
C LYS A 138 12.13 -21.02 -22.14
N ARG A 139 13.30 -21.09 -21.49
CA ARG A 139 14.52 -21.70 -22.07
C ARG A 139 14.60 -23.21 -21.84
N SER A 140 13.95 -23.70 -20.80
CA SER A 140 13.83 -25.13 -20.52
C SER A 140 12.81 -25.78 -21.44
N ASP A 141 13.11 -26.99 -21.90
CA ASP A 141 12.16 -27.81 -22.64
C ASP A 141 11.33 -28.64 -21.64
N TYR A 142 10.01 -28.48 -21.69
CA TYR A 142 9.06 -29.19 -20.84
C TYR A 142 8.12 -30.02 -21.72
N PRO A 143 8.11 -31.37 -21.56
CA PRO A 143 7.23 -32.27 -22.29
C PRO A 143 5.73 -31.92 -22.19
N THR A 144 5.29 -31.35 -21.07
CA THR A 144 3.88 -31.01 -20.82
C THR A 144 3.70 -29.65 -20.14
N VAL A 145 2.53 -29.03 -20.35
CA VAL A 145 2.10 -27.82 -19.62
C VAL A 145 2.11 -28.05 -18.11
N ALA A 146 1.71 -29.25 -17.68
CA ALA A 146 1.70 -29.60 -16.26
C ALA A 146 3.10 -29.60 -15.63
N GLU A 147 4.11 -30.13 -16.31
CA GLU A 147 5.49 -30.11 -15.83
C GLU A 147 6.05 -28.69 -15.77
N ARG A 148 5.77 -27.87 -16.81
CA ARG A 148 6.16 -26.47 -16.86
C ARG A 148 5.60 -25.68 -15.67
N LEU A 149 4.28 -25.78 -15.45
CA LEU A 149 3.60 -25.06 -14.37
C LEU A 149 4.04 -25.55 -12.99
N ASN A 150 4.27 -26.86 -12.82
CA ASN A 150 4.81 -27.39 -11.56
C ASN A 150 6.22 -26.87 -11.26
N SER A 151 7.10 -26.85 -12.25
CA SER A 151 8.48 -26.32 -12.12
C SER A 151 8.48 -24.83 -11.77
N PHE A 152 7.62 -24.05 -12.44
CA PHE A 152 7.41 -22.65 -12.11
C PHE A 152 6.94 -22.48 -10.66
N VAL A 153 5.88 -23.19 -10.27
CA VAL A 153 5.30 -23.10 -8.92
C VAL A 153 6.31 -23.53 -7.84
N ASP A 154 7.12 -24.56 -8.08
CA ASP A 154 8.17 -24.99 -7.14
C ASP A 154 9.20 -23.89 -6.90
N THR A 155 9.64 -23.23 -7.96
CA THR A 155 10.64 -22.17 -7.87
C THR A 155 10.04 -20.89 -7.29
N ALA A 156 8.82 -20.56 -7.70
CA ALA A 156 8.07 -19.42 -7.19
C ALA A 156 7.77 -19.57 -5.70
N ALA A 157 7.33 -20.75 -5.24
CA ALA A 157 7.00 -20.98 -3.84
C ALA A 157 8.19 -20.80 -2.88
N ARG A 158 9.40 -21.10 -3.34
CA ARG A 158 10.65 -20.90 -2.57
C ARG A 158 11.07 -19.44 -2.49
N SER A 159 10.65 -18.63 -3.44
CA SER A 159 11.16 -17.27 -3.66
C SER A 159 10.12 -16.18 -3.36
N ALA A 160 8.83 -16.54 -3.33
CA ALA A 160 7.73 -15.61 -3.11
C ALA A 160 7.54 -15.32 -1.61
N ASN A 161 7.37 -14.03 -1.31
CA ASN A 161 7.00 -13.53 0.00
C ASN A 161 5.47 -13.50 0.16
N GLY A 162 5.00 -13.45 1.41
CA GLY A 162 3.58 -13.48 1.74
C GLY A 162 3.01 -14.89 1.90
N HIS A 163 1.67 -14.96 1.98
CA HIS A 163 0.90 -16.14 2.36
C HIS A 163 -0.24 -16.41 1.37
N ALA A 164 -0.83 -17.59 1.40
CA ALA A 164 -2.03 -17.86 0.61
C ALA A 164 -3.19 -16.94 1.05
N PRO A 165 -3.99 -16.42 0.11
CA PRO A 165 -5.22 -15.70 0.43
C PRO A 165 -6.11 -16.47 1.40
N SER A 166 -6.68 -15.75 2.37
CA SER A 166 -7.58 -16.33 3.38
C SER A 166 -8.80 -17.04 2.78
N SER A 167 -9.21 -16.67 1.56
CA SER A 167 -10.28 -17.31 0.80
C SER A 167 -9.94 -18.73 0.31
N TRP A 168 -8.68 -19.17 0.39
CA TRP A 168 -8.24 -20.50 -0.05
C TRP A 168 -8.26 -21.57 1.05
N GLY A 169 -8.45 -21.18 2.31
CA GLY A 169 -8.50 -22.07 3.47
C GLY A 169 -9.75 -22.95 3.51
N ASP A 170 -9.57 -24.24 3.81
CA ASP A 170 -10.52 -25.33 3.54
C ASP A 170 -11.78 -25.33 4.43
N THR A 171 -12.92 -25.53 3.76
CA THR A 171 -14.09 -26.25 4.28
C THR A 171 -13.76 -27.75 4.34
N GLY A 172 -13.00 -28.18 5.35
CA GLY A 172 -12.69 -29.58 5.58
C GLY A 172 -13.54 -30.17 6.72
N GLY A 173 -14.55 -30.99 6.38
CA GLY A 173 -15.11 -31.95 7.34
C GLY A 173 -16.62 -32.21 7.29
N SER A 174 -17.13 -32.81 6.22
CA SER A 174 -18.17 -33.86 6.29
C SER A 174 -18.45 -34.35 4.88
N GLY A 175 -18.26 -35.65 4.64
CA GLY A 175 -18.72 -36.27 3.40
C GLY A 175 -20.19 -35.98 3.19
N VAL A 176 -20.55 -35.51 2.00
CA VAL A 176 -21.95 -35.36 1.60
C VAL A 176 -22.16 -36.23 0.39
N ASP A 177 -22.88 -37.32 0.68
CA ASP A 177 -23.54 -38.19 -0.26
C ASP A 177 -24.32 -37.41 -1.32
N ILE A 178 -24.36 -38.01 -2.51
CA ILE A 178 -25.12 -37.60 -3.68
C ILE A 178 -26.61 -37.51 -3.29
N GLY A 179 -27.10 -36.32 -2.92
CA GLY A 179 -28.51 -36.19 -2.49
C GLY A 179 -29.10 -34.79 -2.26
N THR A 180 -28.33 -33.75 -1.97
CA THR A 180 -28.90 -32.46 -1.53
C THR A 180 -28.60 -31.29 -2.47
N ALA A 181 -29.16 -31.35 -3.68
CA ALA A 181 -29.17 -30.23 -4.64
C ALA A 181 -30.30 -29.20 -4.39
N ILE A 182 -31.04 -29.27 -3.28
CA ILE A 182 -32.21 -28.39 -3.05
C ILE A 182 -32.04 -27.45 -1.83
N GLY A 183 -30.93 -27.52 -1.09
CA GLY A 183 -30.73 -26.76 0.16
C GLY A 183 -29.83 -25.51 0.10
N LEU A 184 -29.41 -25.06 -1.08
CA LEU A 184 -28.37 -24.01 -1.23
C LEU A 184 -28.92 -22.63 -1.67
N GLY A 185 -30.23 -22.41 -1.60
CA GLY A 185 -30.83 -21.11 -1.92
C GLY A 185 -30.83 -20.10 -0.77
N VAL A 186 -30.71 -20.54 0.49
CA VAL A 186 -30.96 -19.68 1.67
C VAL A 186 -29.68 -19.32 2.46
N LEU A 187 -28.58 -20.06 2.29
CA LEU A 187 -27.33 -19.81 3.05
C LEU A 187 -26.32 -18.88 2.35
N VAL A 188 -26.48 -18.63 1.05
CA VAL A 188 -25.62 -17.69 0.29
C VAL A 188 -25.87 -16.23 0.70
N VAL A 189 -27.08 -15.91 1.14
CA VAL A 189 -27.43 -14.56 1.65
C VAL A 189 -26.82 -14.31 3.03
N VAL A 190 -26.59 -15.35 3.83
CA VAL A 190 -26.03 -15.22 5.21
C VAL A 190 -24.49 -15.25 5.20
N GLY A 191 -23.85 -16.06 4.35
CA GLY A 191 -22.38 -16.18 4.29
C GLY A 191 -21.67 -14.99 3.62
N GLY A 192 -22.19 -14.49 2.50
CA GLY A 192 -21.63 -13.31 1.81
C GLY A 192 -21.85 -12.01 2.58
N GLY A 193 -23.01 -11.89 3.24
CA GLY A 193 -23.32 -10.78 4.14
C GLY A 193 -22.42 -10.74 5.37
N GLY A 194 -22.07 -11.90 5.95
CA GLY A 194 -21.17 -12.00 7.10
C GLY A 194 -19.74 -11.56 6.78
N ALA A 195 -19.13 -12.08 5.71
CA ALA A 195 -17.77 -11.70 5.31
C ALA A 195 -17.68 -10.23 4.86
N TYR A 196 -18.67 -9.74 4.09
CA TYR A 196 -18.76 -8.33 3.72
C TYR A 196 -19.01 -7.43 4.94
N ALA A 197 -19.85 -7.84 5.89
CA ALA A 197 -20.08 -7.09 7.13
C ALA A 197 -18.84 -7.04 8.01
N ILE A 198 -18.06 -8.13 8.11
CA ILE A 198 -16.79 -8.16 8.83
C ILE A 198 -15.75 -7.28 8.13
N ALA A 199 -15.61 -7.37 6.80
CA ALA A 199 -14.70 -6.53 6.04
C ALA A 199 -15.09 -5.04 6.14
N ARG A 200 -16.39 -4.72 6.04
CA ARG A 200 -16.92 -3.36 6.22
C ARG A 200 -16.72 -2.85 7.64
N ARG A 201 -16.91 -3.71 8.66
CA ARG A 201 -16.67 -3.38 10.07
C ARG A 201 -15.18 -3.15 10.33
N ASN A 202 -14.31 -3.97 9.76
CA ASN A 202 -12.86 -3.79 9.86
C ASN A 202 -12.41 -2.52 9.14
N ARG A 203 -12.96 -2.21 7.95
CA ARG A 203 -12.70 -0.94 7.25
C ARG A 203 -13.18 0.27 8.04
N ARG A 204 -14.38 0.19 8.65
CA ARG A 204 -14.89 1.25 9.52
C ARG A 204 -14.00 1.44 10.75
N ARG A 205 -13.63 0.34 11.42
CA ARG A 205 -12.72 0.38 12.56
C ARG A 205 -11.37 0.97 12.19
N ARG A 206 -10.77 0.56 11.06
CA ARG A 206 -9.51 1.15 10.56
C ARG A 206 -9.65 2.64 10.25
N ALA A 207 -10.74 3.05 9.60
CA ALA A 207 -11.00 4.46 9.35
C ALA A 207 -11.23 5.26 10.65
N GLU A 208 -11.82 4.65 11.68
CA GLU A 208 -11.95 5.24 13.02
C GLU A 208 -10.59 5.34 13.73
N GLU A 209 -9.74 4.31 13.63
CA GLU A 209 -8.37 4.28 14.16
C GLU A 209 -7.49 5.33 13.46
N GLU A 210 -7.53 5.43 12.13
CA GLU A 210 -6.81 6.46 11.36
C GLU A 210 -7.27 7.88 11.71
N ARG A 211 -8.58 8.06 11.93
CA ARG A 211 -9.13 9.37 12.34
C ARG A 211 -8.68 9.75 13.75
N ALA A 212 -8.73 8.81 14.69
CA ALA A 212 -8.25 9.03 16.05
C ALA A 212 -6.75 9.35 16.06
N ALA A 213 -5.95 8.62 15.29
CA ALA A 213 -4.52 8.89 15.14
C ALA A 213 -4.26 10.27 14.51
N LEU A 214 -5.04 10.67 13.50
CA LEU A 214 -4.95 12.01 12.93
C LEU A 214 -5.35 13.09 13.96
N GLU A 215 -6.37 12.86 14.79
CA GLU A 215 -6.79 13.77 15.85
C GLU A 215 -5.68 13.98 16.90
N ASP A 216 -4.99 12.91 17.31
CA ASP A 216 -3.81 13.02 18.19
C ASP A 216 -2.68 13.83 17.53
N LEU A 217 -2.46 13.63 16.23
CA LEU A 217 -1.48 14.39 15.46
C LEU A 217 -1.88 15.86 15.25
N ARG A 218 -3.19 16.17 15.09
CA ARG A 218 -3.67 17.55 14.91
C ARG A 218 -3.22 18.44 16.05
N VAL A 219 -3.30 17.95 17.28
CA VAL A 219 -2.91 18.70 18.48
C VAL A 219 -1.44 19.13 18.40
N VAL A 220 -0.52 18.18 18.19
CA VAL A 220 0.92 18.48 18.17
C VAL A 220 1.31 19.34 16.96
N VAL A 221 0.65 19.14 15.81
CA VAL A 221 0.91 19.92 14.60
C VAL A 221 0.38 21.34 14.73
N ASP A 222 -0.81 21.54 15.29
CA ASP A 222 -1.37 22.87 15.52
C ASP A 222 -0.52 23.67 16.52
N GLU A 223 0.05 23.00 17.53
CA GLU A 223 1.06 23.59 18.40
C GLU A 223 2.30 24.03 17.61
N ASP A 224 2.75 23.24 16.64
CA ASP A 224 3.96 23.54 15.84
C ASP A 224 3.74 24.69 14.84
N ILE A 225 2.56 24.72 14.21
CA ILE A 225 2.12 25.82 13.35
C ILE A 225 2.01 27.09 14.19
N THR A 226 1.38 27.02 15.36
CA THR A 226 1.23 28.17 16.26
C THR A 226 2.59 28.67 16.73
N ALA A 227 3.46 27.78 17.19
CA ALA A 227 4.81 28.14 17.62
C ALA A 227 5.62 28.81 16.51
N PHE A 228 5.50 28.34 15.26
CA PHE A 228 6.16 28.98 14.11
C PHE A 228 5.55 30.34 13.76
N GLY A 229 4.21 30.46 13.84
CA GLY A 229 3.52 31.75 13.67
C GLY A 229 3.95 32.79 14.71
N GLU A 230 4.11 32.38 15.97
CA GLU A 230 4.64 33.24 17.03
C GLU A 230 6.13 33.57 16.84
N GLU A 231 6.92 32.65 16.28
CA GLU A 231 8.31 32.91 15.91
C GLU A 231 8.40 33.98 14.82
N LEU A 232 7.54 33.90 13.80
CA LEU A 232 7.40 34.92 12.76
C LEU A 232 6.93 36.27 13.33
N ASP A 233 5.98 36.28 14.26
CA ASP A 233 5.48 37.51 14.90
C ASP A 233 6.53 38.18 15.80
N ARG A 234 7.36 37.38 16.48
CA ARG A 234 8.47 37.87 17.31
C ARG A 234 9.69 38.29 16.49
N LEU A 235 9.74 37.97 15.20
CA LEU A 235 10.86 38.32 14.35
C LEU A 235 10.89 39.84 14.12
N ASP A 236 11.90 40.49 14.68
CA ASP A 236 12.15 41.92 14.48
C ASP A 236 12.80 42.16 13.10
N PHE A 237 12.09 41.87 12.00
CA PHE A 237 12.52 42.14 10.62
C PHE A 237 11.37 42.74 9.81
N ASN A 238 11.60 43.90 9.23
CA ASN A 238 10.65 44.51 8.29
C ASN A 238 11.24 44.52 6.86
N PRO A 239 10.55 43.94 5.86
CA PRO A 239 11.03 43.92 4.47
C PRO A 239 11.39 45.29 3.86
N GLY A 240 10.83 46.37 4.40
CA GLY A 240 11.08 47.75 3.97
C GLY A 240 12.07 48.53 4.86
N GLU A 241 12.71 47.91 5.84
CA GLU A 241 13.67 48.59 6.71
C GLU A 241 14.99 48.89 5.99
N PRO A 242 15.70 49.97 6.38
CA PRO A 242 17.04 50.25 5.87
C PRO A 242 17.98 49.07 6.16
N GLY A 243 18.56 48.49 5.10
CA GLY A 243 19.47 47.34 5.22
C GLY A 243 18.86 46.00 4.81
N ALA A 244 17.53 45.91 4.62
CA ALA A 244 16.92 44.73 4.01
C ALA A 244 17.29 44.64 2.52
N ASP A 245 18.12 43.67 2.15
CA ASP A 245 18.44 43.38 0.75
C ASP A 245 17.44 42.40 0.11
N ASP A 246 17.60 42.12 -1.19
CA ASP A 246 16.70 41.20 -1.90
C ASP A 246 16.77 39.77 -1.38
N ALA A 247 17.93 39.34 -0.87
CA ALA A 247 18.11 37.99 -0.35
C ALA A 247 17.41 37.83 1.01
N MET A 248 17.53 38.81 1.91
CA MET A 248 16.80 38.85 3.18
C MET A 248 15.29 38.87 2.95
N ARG A 249 14.82 39.66 1.98
CA ARG A 249 13.40 39.67 1.60
C ARG A 249 12.94 38.30 1.06
N ALA A 250 13.77 37.63 0.26
CA ALA A 250 13.45 36.31 -0.28
C ALA A 250 13.39 35.26 0.84
N ASP A 251 14.34 35.26 1.77
CA ASP A 251 14.35 34.33 2.91
C ASP A 251 13.12 34.55 3.81
N TYR A 252 12.79 35.80 4.13
CA TYR A 252 11.57 36.11 4.89
C TYR A 252 10.28 35.69 4.15
N SER A 253 10.20 35.96 2.85
CA SER A 253 9.04 35.54 2.04
C SER A 253 8.91 34.02 2.00
N HIS A 254 10.02 33.29 1.90
CA HIS A 254 10.03 31.82 1.94
C HIS A 254 9.51 31.27 3.27
N ALA A 255 9.85 31.92 4.39
CA ALA A 255 9.34 31.54 5.71
C ALA A 255 7.81 31.75 5.80
N LEU A 256 7.28 32.86 5.27
CA LEU A 256 5.84 33.11 5.20
C LEU A 256 5.11 32.11 4.29
N ASP A 257 5.67 31.82 3.11
CA ASP A 257 5.11 30.83 2.18
C ASP A 257 5.07 29.44 2.82
N SER A 258 6.11 29.09 3.58
CA SER A 258 6.20 27.83 4.32
C SER A 258 5.14 27.74 5.43
N TYR A 259 4.87 28.84 6.14
CA TYR A 259 3.80 28.91 7.13
C TYR A 259 2.41 28.70 6.51
N GLU A 260 2.13 29.38 5.38
CA GLU A 260 0.85 29.20 4.68
C GLU A 260 0.71 27.81 4.05
N LYS A 261 1.81 27.24 3.54
CA LYS A 261 1.87 25.85 3.07
C LYS A 261 1.56 24.87 4.20
N ALA A 262 2.14 25.07 5.39
CA ALA A 262 1.87 24.23 6.56
C ALA A 262 0.38 24.28 6.97
N LYS A 263 -0.21 25.47 7.07
CA LYS A 263 -1.64 25.65 7.36
C LYS A 263 -2.53 24.98 6.31
N SER A 264 -2.22 25.19 5.03
CA SER A 264 -3.01 24.64 3.92
C SER A 264 -2.91 23.12 3.86
N ALA A 265 -1.72 22.56 4.06
CA ALA A 265 -1.51 21.11 4.14
C ALA A 265 -2.26 20.49 5.32
N MET A 266 -2.26 21.16 6.49
CA MET A 266 -2.99 20.66 7.66
C MET A 266 -4.51 20.72 7.46
N ALA A 267 -5.01 21.79 6.82
CA ALA A 267 -6.42 21.90 6.46
C ALA A 267 -6.87 20.82 5.45
N ALA A 268 -5.96 20.39 4.56
CA ALA A 268 -6.21 19.34 3.58
C ALA A 268 -5.98 17.91 4.10
N ALA A 269 -5.38 17.75 5.28
CA ALA A 269 -5.00 16.43 5.82
C ALA A 269 -6.23 15.57 6.13
N VAL A 270 -6.29 14.40 5.50
CA VAL A 270 -7.35 13.39 5.68
C VAL A 270 -6.82 12.12 6.35
N HIS A 271 -5.55 11.81 6.12
CA HIS A 271 -4.86 10.66 6.71
C HIS A 271 -3.68 11.12 7.58
N PRO A 272 -3.30 10.33 8.61
CA PRO A 272 -2.14 10.65 9.46
C PRO A 272 -0.84 10.88 8.70
N GLY A 273 -0.66 10.19 7.57
CA GLY A 273 0.51 10.35 6.70
C GLY A 273 0.64 11.76 6.07
N ASP A 274 -0.48 12.47 5.89
CA ASP A 274 -0.52 13.79 5.26
C ASP A 274 0.18 14.86 6.13
N VAL A 275 0.28 14.61 7.44
CA VAL A 275 0.96 15.48 8.41
C VAL A 275 2.44 15.68 8.07
N ARG A 276 3.07 14.73 7.37
CA ARG A 276 4.46 14.85 6.94
C ARG A 276 4.71 16.13 6.15
N ALA A 277 3.83 16.45 5.22
CA ALA A 277 3.94 17.65 4.39
C ALA A 277 3.85 18.94 5.22
N VAL A 278 3.14 18.91 6.35
CA VAL A 278 3.05 20.03 7.29
C VAL A 278 4.39 20.23 8.00
N THR A 279 4.93 19.17 8.60
CA THR A 279 6.20 19.23 9.33
C THR A 279 7.40 19.53 8.42
N GLU A 280 7.40 19.04 7.18
CA GLU A 280 8.41 19.37 6.16
C GLU A 280 8.35 20.88 5.83
N ALA A 281 7.16 21.44 5.62
CA ALA A 281 7.01 22.88 5.39
C ALA A 281 7.45 23.72 6.61
N LEU A 282 7.17 23.26 7.83
CA LEU A 282 7.62 23.94 9.04
C LEU A 282 9.14 23.88 9.25
N GLU A 283 9.81 22.82 8.79
CA GLU A 283 11.27 22.74 8.78
C GLU A 283 11.87 23.66 7.70
N ASP A 284 11.31 23.66 6.48
CA ASP A 284 11.67 24.57 5.39
C ASP A 284 11.63 26.04 5.88
N GLY A 285 10.54 26.42 6.54
CA GLY A 285 10.36 27.77 7.06
C GLY A 285 11.38 28.16 8.14
N ARG A 286 11.70 27.26 9.07
CA ARG A 286 12.73 27.52 10.10
C ARG A 286 14.13 27.61 9.52
N PHE A 287 14.44 26.83 8.49
CA PHE A 287 15.72 26.96 7.80
C PHE A 287 15.84 28.33 7.11
N ALA A 288 14.76 28.84 6.51
CA ALA A 288 14.74 30.19 5.95
C ALA A 288 14.92 31.28 7.02
N LEU A 289 14.28 31.15 8.20
CA LEU A 289 14.50 32.08 9.30
C LEU A 289 15.94 32.05 9.83
N ALA A 290 16.55 30.87 9.94
CA ALA A 290 17.96 30.74 10.32
C ALA A 290 18.89 31.38 9.28
N THR A 291 18.58 31.22 7.99
CA THR A 291 19.33 31.86 6.90
C THR A 291 19.20 33.38 6.94
N LEU A 292 17.99 33.89 7.17
CA LEU A 292 17.73 35.32 7.35
C LEU A 292 18.50 35.89 8.54
N ALA A 293 18.47 35.21 9.69
CA ALA A 293 19.22 35.64 10.88
C ALA A 293 20.72 35.73 10.59
N ALA A 294 21.31 34.68 10.00
CA ALA A 294 22.73 34.68 9.64
C ALA A 294 23.09 35.83 8.69
N ARG A 295 22.24 36.15 7.69
CA ARG A 295 22.46 37.30 6.80
C ARG A 295 22.44 38.62 7.55
N ARG A 296 21.48 38.81 8.47
CA ARG A 296 21.33 40.05 9.24
C ARG A 296 22.52 40.30 10.16
N GLU A 297 23.08 39.23 10.72
CA GLU A 297 24.21 39.29 11.64
C GLU A 297 25.57 39.27 10.91
N GLY A 298 25.57 39.05 9.59
CA GLY A 298 26.80 38.92 8.80
C GLY A 298 27.56 37.63 9.09
N GLU A 299 26.87 36.62 9.60
CA GLU A 299 27.42 35.30 9.88
C GLU A 299 27.42 34.41 8.62
N PRO A 300 28.24 33.35 8.58
CA PRO A 300 28.16 32.34 7.53
C PRO A 300 26.76 31.74 7.43
N LEU A 301 26.26 31.56 6.20
CA LEU A 301 24.96 30.94 5.99
C LEU A 301 24.95 29.50 6.51
N PRO A 302 23.85 29.06 7.16
CA PRO A 302 23.77 27.70 7.69
C PRO A 302 23.75 26.66 6.56
N GLU A 303 24.41 25.53 6.79
CA GLU A 303 24.24 24.34 5.94
C GLU A 303 22.86 23.72 6.17
N ARG A 304 22.28 23.11 5.12
CA ARG A 304 21.00 22.41 5.25
C ARG A 304 21.19 21.07 5.97
N ARG A 305 21.10 21.13 7.30
CA ARG A 305 21.18 19.97 8.20
C ARG A 305 19.80 19.58 8.70
N LEU A 306 19.68 18.35 9.20
CA LEU A 306 18.48 17.93 9.94
C LEU A 306 18.22 18.88 11.13
N PRO A 307 16.95 19.06 11.53
CA PRO A 307 16.61 19.87 12.68
C PRO A 307 17.13 19.23 13.97
N CYS A 308 17.09 19.97 15.09
CA CYS A 308 17.46 19.42 16.39
C CYS A 308 16.61 18.18 16.72
N PHE A 309 17.29 17.08 17.06
CA PHE A 309 16.67 15.83 17.45
C PHE A 309 15.78 15.99 18.69
N PHE A 310 16.17 16.81 19.66
CA PHE A 310 15.42 16.91 20.92
C PHE A 310 14.11 17.66 20.75
N ASP A 311 14.11 18.75 19.98
CA ASP A 311 12.90 19.45 19.56
C ASP A 311 13.14 20.06 18.17
N PRO A 312 12.44 19.57 17.11
CA PRO A 312 12.60 20.10 15.77
C PRO A 312 12.30 21.60 15.65
N ARG A 313 11.54 22.17 16.61
CA ARG A 313 11.26 23.60 16.67
C ARG A 313 12.48 24.46 16.99
N HIS A 314 13.56 23.87 17.50
CA HIS A 314 14.83 24.60 17.72
C HIS A 314 15.55 24.95 16.42
N GLY A 315 15.06 24.49 15.26
CA GLY A 315 15.66 24.79 13.96
C GLY A 315 16.83 23.85 13.61
N PRO A 316 17.67 24.23 12.64
CA PRO A 316 18.74 23.38 12.12
C PRO A 316 19.74 23.00 13.21
N SER A 317 20.23 21.76 13.16
CA SER A 317 21.30 21.31 14.04
C SER A 317 22.62 22.00 13.74
N ALA A 318 23.45 22.18 14.77
CA ALA A 318 24.79 22.73 14.64
C ALA A 318 25.86 21.61 14.62
N VAL A 319 25.59 20.49 15.32
CA VAL A 319 26.56 19.41 15.50
C VAL A 319 25.85 18.09 15.72
N ASP A 320 26.51 16.98 15.39
CA ASP A 320 26.06 15.64 15.73
C ASP A 320 26.75 15.16 17.01
N VAL A 321 25.97 14.62 17.96
CA VAL A 321 26.49 14.12 19.24
C VAL A 321 26.15 12.67 19.47
N GLN A 322 27.03 11.96 20.17
CA GLN A 322 26.72 10.66 20.74
C GLN A 322 25.82 10.84 21.96
N TRP A 323 24.65 10.21 21.93
CA TRP A 323 23.66 10.30 23.00
C TRP A 323 22.89 9.00 23.15
N ALA A 324 22.55 8.66 24.39
CA ALA A 324 21.68 7.54 24.72
C ALA A 324 20.51 8.03 25.59
N PRO A 325 19.27 7.58 25.32
CA PRO A 325 18.16 7.83 26.23
C PRO A 325 18.35 6.95 27.48
N ALA A 326 17.63 7.25 28.55
CA ALA A 326 17.66 6.40 29.75
C ALA A 326 17.27 4.95 29.41
N GLY A 327 18.20 4.01 29.58
CA GLY A 327 17.98 2.58 29.30
C GLY A 327 17.93 2.17 27.82
N GLY A 328 18.22 3.08 26.88
CA GLY A 328 18.29 2.75 25.45
C GLY A 328 19.71 2.73 24.89
N ALA A 329 19.80 2.50 23.60
CA ALA A 329 21.07 2.42 22.88
C ALA A 329 21.68 3.80 22.62
N GLU A 330 23.01 3.85 22.63
CA GLU A 330 23.77 5.01 22.16
C GLU A 330 23.60 5.19 20.65
N ARG A 331 23.41 6.43 20.20
CA ARG A 331 23.33 6.81 18.79
C ARG A 331 23.87 8.22 18.56
N THR A 332 24.22 8.48 17.32
CA THR A 332 24.53 9.82 16.85
C THR A 332 23.23 10.56 16.55
N VAL A 333 23.01 11.74 17.15
CA VAL A 333 21.82 12.57 16.90
C VAL A 333 22.23 14.01 16.53
N PRO A 334 21.51 14.66 15.59
CA PRO A 334 21.73 16.07 15.25
C PRO A 334 21.19 16.98 16.36
N VAL A 335 21.98 17.95 16.83
CA VAL A 335 21.64 18.80 17.99
C VAL A 335 21.92 20.27 17.70
N CYS A 336 21.01 21.17 18.11
CA CYS A 336 21.23 22.60 18.02
C CYS A 336 22.29 23.09 19.04
N ALA A 337 22.85 24.29 18.82
CA ALA A 337 23.85 24.85 19.72
C ALA A 337 23.36 24.99 21.19
N ALA A 338 22.07 25.28 21.39
CA ALA A 338 21.49 25.42 22.72
C ALA A 338 21.44 24.08 23.48
N ASP A 339 20.90 23.03 22.87
CA ASP A 339 20.86 21.69 23.48
C ASP A 339 22.26 21.09 23.62
N LYS A 340 23.17 21.37 22.68
CA LYS A 340 24.58 20.99 22.82
C LYS A 340 25.19 21.56 24.09
N SER A 341 24.97 22.84 24.35
CA SER A 341 25.46 23.52 25.56
C SER A 341 24.86 22.91 26.83
N ARG A 342 23.57 22.54 26.81
CA ARG A 342 22.93 21.87 27.94
C ARG A 342 23.56 20.50 28.23
N LEU A 343 23.80 19.71 27.19
CA LEU A 343 24.44 18.40 27.32
C LEU A 343 25.87 18.52 27.87
N ASP A 344 26.63 19.50 27.40
CA ASP A 344 28.00 19.77 27.90
C ASP A 344 28.01 20.13 29.38
N ASP A 345 26.98 20.83 29.85
CA ASP A 345 26.78 21.18 31.25
C ASP A 345 26.18 20.02 32.09
N GLY A 346 25.98 18.84 31.50
CA GLY A 346 25.34 17.69 32.16
C GLY A 346 23.85 17.89 32.48
N ARG A 347 23.19 18.84 31.81
CA ARG A 347 21.75 19.12 31.94
C ARG A 347 20.95 18.33 30.92
N GLU A 348 19.71 17.99 31.25
CA GLU A 348 18.81 17.35 30.30
C GLU A 348 18.51 18.28 29.10
N PRO A 349 18.45 17.77 27.87
CA PRO A 349 18.09 18.56 26.71
C PRO A 349 16.62 19.03 26.81
N MET A 350 16.28 20.08 26.06
CA MET A 350 14.91 20.59 25.98
C MET A 350 14.09 19.72 25.03
N ALA A 351 13.74 18.52 25.50
CA ALA A 351 13.02 17.53 24.71
C ALA A 351 11.58 17.95 24.41
N ARG A 352 11.15 17.82 23.14
CA ARG A 352 9.75 17.90 22.76
C ARG A 352 8.99 16.73 23.37
N THR A 353 8.05 17.07 24.22
CA THR A 353 7.09 16.13 24.79
C THR A 353 5.79 16.17 24.01
N VAL A 354 5.15 15.01 23.93
CA VAL A 354 3.81 14.82 23.35
C VAL A 354 2.97 13.99 24.32
N ARG A 355 1.66 14.15 24.24
CA ARG A 355 0.72 13.48 25.13
C ARG A 355 0.61 12.01 24.78
N THR A 356 0.76 11.12 25.76
CA THR A 356 0.51 9.68 25.59
C THR A 356 -0.54 9.21 26.59
N ALA A 357 -1.03 7.97 26.42
CA ALA A 357 -1.88 7.33 27.42
C ALA A 357 -1.22 7.23 28.82
N SER A 358 0.11 7.25 28.89
CA SER A 358 0.90 7.22 30.13
C SER A 358 1.33 8.59 30.66
N GLY A 359 0.81 9.68 30.07
CA GLY A 359 1.21 11.07 30.36
C GLY A 359 2.14 11.65 29.29
N ASP A 360 2.65 12.85 29.53
CA ASP A 360 3.55 13.51 28.58
C ASP A 360 4.90 12.79 28.56
N ARG A 361 5.35 12.40 27.36
CA ARG A 361 6.62 11.70 27.14
C ARG A 361 7.39 12.37 26.01
N PRO A 362 8.73 12.28 25.98
CA PRO A 362 9.49 12.67 24.81
C PRO A 362 8.97 11.95 23.56
N TYR A 363 8.92 12.62 22.42
CA TYR A 363 8.23 12.08 21.25
C TYR A 363 8.78 10.73 20.76
N TRP A 364 10.07 10.47 20.96
CA TRP A 364 10.70 9.18 20.64
C TRP A 364 10.22 8.01 21.51
N GLU A 365 9.46 8.28 22.57
CA GLU A 365 8.83 7.30 23.46
C GLU A 365 7.31 7.24 23.30
N ALA A 366 6.73 8.10 22.47
CA ALA A 366 5.28 8.33 22.44
C ALA A 366 4.46 7.29 21.67
N GLY A 367 5.14 6.36 21.00
CA GLY A 367 4.50 5.30 20.22
C GLY A 367 4.22 5.68 18.76
N PRO A 368 3.78 4.70 17.95
CA PRO A 368 3.83 4.77 16.49
C PRO A 368 2.90 5.81 15.86
N ALA A 369 1.87 6.28 16.58
CA ALA A 369 0.96 7.31 16.08
C ALA A 369 1.69 8.62 15.72
N TYR A 370 2.80 8.92 16.40
CA TYR A 370 3.63 10.11 16.14
C TYR A 370 4.66 9.91 15.01
N GLY A 371 4.72 8.72 14.42
CA GLY A 371 5.65 8.36 13.34
C GLY A 371 5.57 9.29 12.12
N PRO A 372 4.39 9.57 11.55
CA PRO A 372 4.25 10.52 10.44
C PRO A 372 4.78 11.92 10.76
N TRP A 373 4.41 12.46 11.94
CA TRP A 373 4.82 13.78 12.37
C TRP A 373 6.34 13.87 12.55
N ALA A 374 6.96 12.93 13.27
CA ALA A 374 8.40 12.89 13.39
C ALA A 374 9.08 12.63 12.03
N GLY A 375 8.47 11.79 11.19
CA GLY A 375 8.99 11.38 9.90
C GLY A 375 9.13 12.51 8.88
N GLY A 376 8.28 13.53 8.95
CA GLY A 376 8.43 14.71 8.10
C GLY A 376 9.61 15.61 8.49
N TYR A 377 9.96 15.70 9.78
CA TYR A 377 11.13 16.47 10.23
C TYR A 377 12.47 15.85 9.87
N PHE A 378 12.59 14.52 9.97
CA PHE A 378 13.89 13.84 9.85
C PHE A 378 14.05 13.07 8.54
N GLY A 379 13.05 13.10 7.65
CA GLY A 379 12.98 12.28 6.46
C GLY A 379 12.74 10.81 6.80
N GLY A 380 11.72 10.20 6.20
CA GLY A 380 11.28 8.84 6.52
C GLY A 380 12.33 7.72 6.42
N GLY A 381 13.48 7.97 5.78
CA GLY A 381 14.60 7.02 5.69
C GLY A 381 15.67 7.11 6.77
N LEU A 382 15.83 8.27 7.45
CA LEU A 382 16.90 8.49 8.44
C LEU A 382 16.40 8.39 9.88
N LEU A 383 15.12 8.70 10.10
CA LEU A 383 14.47 8.63 11.42
C LEU A 383 14.63 7.27 12.12
N PRO A 384 14.49 6.10 11.44
CA PRO A 384 14.64 4.82 12.12
C PRO A 384 16.04 4.61 12.72
N GLY A 385 17.09 5.13 12.07
CA GLY A 385 18.46 5.10 12.58
C GLY A 385 18.67 6.00 13.80
N LEU A 386 18.05 7.19 13.79
CA LEU A 386 18.08 8.13 14.93
C LEU A 386 17.30 7.59 16.14
N LEU A 387 16.30 6.74 15.91
CA LEU A 387 15.42 6.20 16.95
C LEU A 387 15.78 4.78 17.42
N VAL A 388 16.89 4.18 16.95
CA VAL A 388 17.31 2.84 17.37
C VAL A 388 17.36 2.75 18.90
N GLY A 389 16.64 1.77 19.46
CA GLY A 389 16.60 1.54 20.90
C GLY A 389 15.59 2.39 21.67
N THR A 390 14.72 3.17 21.02
CA THR A 390 13.55 3.81 21.66
C THR A 390 12.27 3.06 21.39
N LEU A 391 11.19 3.38 22.10
CA LEU A 391 9.88 2.77 21.86
C LEU A 391 9.38 3.07 20.43
N LEU A 392 9.47 4.33 19.97
CA LEU A 392 9.07 4.69 18.61
C LEU A 392 9.96 4.00 17.57
N GLY A 393 11.29 4.04 17.72
CA GLY A 393 12.19 3.40 16.76
C GLY A 393 12.10 1.89 16.76
N ASN A 394 12.00 1.25 17.93
CA ASN A 394 11.78 -0.19 18.02
C ASN A 394 10.46 -0.57 17.38
N MET A 395 9.37 0.17 17.58
CA MET A 395 8.09 -0.15 16.94
C MET A 395 8.09 0.15 15.44
N MET A 396 8.85 1.15 14.97
CA MET A 396 9.05 1.40 13.53
C MET A 396 9.95 0.33 12.87
N MET A 397 10.92 -0.22 13.61
CA MET A 397 11.89 -1.22 13.12
C MET A 397 11.43 -2.68 13.33
N SER A 398 10.64 -2.96 14.37
CA SER A 398 10.18 -4.30 14.75
C SER A 398 8.93 -4.73 14.00
N SER A 399 8.50 -3.98 13.00
CA SER A 399 7.17 -4.14 12.45
C SER A 399 7.15 -4.13 10.92
N ASN A 400 7.26 -5.35 10.39
CA ASN A 400 6.52 -5.71 9.17
C ASN A 400 4.99 -5.64 9.39
N ALA A 401 4.50 -5.29 10.59
CA ALA A 401 3.08 -5.23 10.96
C ALA A 401 2.58 -3.82 11.37
N TYR A 402 3.45 -2.81 11.52
CA TYR A 402 3.07 -1.46 11.97
C TYR A 402 3.83 -0.33 11.22
N GLY A 403 5.03 -0.59 10.68
CA GLY A 403 5.79 0.35 9.84
C GLY A 403 5.28 0.42 8.40
N ALA A 404 4.40 -0.52 8.02
CA ALA A 404 3.61 -0.45 6.79
C ALA A 404 2.35 0.43 6.94
N ASP A 405 2.00 0.90 8.14
CA ASP A 405 0.66 1.46 8.40
C ASP A 405 0.62 3.00 8.43
N TYR A 406 1.77 3.67 8.28
CA TYR A 406 1.87 5.12 8.38
C TYR A 406 2.88 5.70 7.37
N GLY A 407 2.43 5.89 6.13
CA GLY A 407 2.99 6.94 5.25
C GLY A 407 4.06 6.56 4.23
N GLY A 408 4.21 5.29 3.86
CA GLY A 408 4.78 4.91 2.56
C GLY A 408 3.74 4.06 1.84
N SER A 409 3.41 4.34 0.57
CA SER A 409 2.39 3.62 -0.22
C SER A 409 2.43 2.12 0.10
N ALA A 410 1.53 1.70 0.99
CA ALA A 410 1.57 0.38 1.60
C ALA A 410 0.80 -0.56 0.69
N GLY A 411 1.43 -0.92 -0.44
CA GLY A 411 0.92 -1.98 -1.29
C GLY A 411 0.64 -3.23 -0.45
N ALA A 412 -0.49 -3.89 -0.69
CA ALA A 412 -0.90 -5.03 0.13
C ALA A 412 0.20 -6.12 0.17
N ASP A 413 0.39 -6.73 1.34
CA ASP A 413 1.29 -7.87 1.51
C ASP A 413 0.87 -9.03 0.60
N GLY A 414 1.81 -9.92 0.28
CA GLY A 414 1.51 -11.06 -0.59
C GLY A 414 0.39 -11.91 -0.02
N GLY A 415 -0.69 -12.05 -0.78
CA GLY A 415 -1.92 -12.74 -0.36
C GLY A 415 -3.07 -11.83 0.05
N ASP A 416 -2.80 -10.53 0.25
CA ASP A 416 -3.80 -9.54 0.66
C ASP A 416 -4.40 -8.77 -0.51
N PHE A 417 -5.61 -8.28 -0.30
CA PHE A 417 -6.32 -7.48 -1.30
C PHE A 417 -5.68 -6.09 -1.44
N SER A 418 -5.16 -5.78 -2.63
CA SER A 418 -4.60 -4.46 -2.98
C SER A 418 -5.47 -3.66 -3.94
N GLY A 419 -6.50 -4.27 -4.54
CA GLY A 419 -7.30 -3.63 -5.59
C GLY A 419 -6.47 -3.26 -6.83
N SER A 420 -6.73 -2.08 -7.39
CA SER A 420 -6.07 -1.56 -8.60
C SER A 420 -4.83 -0.68 -8.31
N ASP A 421 -4.44 -0.54 -7.05
CA ASP A 421 -3.26 0.25 -6.65
C ASP A 421 -1.98 -0.60 -6.71
N PHE A 422 -1.61 -1.02 -7.92
CA PHE A 422 -0.38 -1.77 -8.21
C PHE A 422 0.33 -1.17 -9.42
N SER A 423 1.66 -1.35 -9.51
CA SER A 423 2.41 -0.88 -10.68
C SER A 423 2.13 -1.79 -11.87
N SER A 424 1.49 -1.23 -12.90
CA SER A 424 1.11 -1.96 -14.11
C SER A 424 2.30 -2.44 -14.94
N ASP A 425 3.45 -1.76 -14.82
CA ASP A 425 4.71 -2.12 -15.51
C ASP A 425 5.28 -3.48 -15.03
N ASP A 426 4.94 -3.91 -13.81
CA ASP A 426 5.32 -5.22 -13.25
C ASP A 426 4.64 -6.42 -13.92
N PHE A 427 3.54 -6.14 -14.64
CA PHE A 427 2.74 -7.12 -15.35
C PHE A 427 2.83 -6.92 -16.87
N GLY A 428 3.81 -6.13 -17.33
CA GLY A 428 4.11 -5.91 -18.74
C GLY A 428 4.92 -7.07 -19.34
N GLY A 429 4.53 -7.53 -20.53
CA GLY A 429 5.28 -8.52 -21.29
C GLY A 429 4.40 -9.40 -22.18
N GLY A 430 4.89 -9.77 -23.36
CA GLY A 430 4.16 -10.62 -24.30
C GLY A 430 4.37 -12.12 -24.07
N PHE A 431 3.38 -12.92 -24.47
CA PHE A 431 3.39 -14.39 -24.44
C PHE A 431 4.24 -15.02 -25.56
N GLY A 432 5.14 -14.24 -26.16
CA GLY A 432 5.56 -14.33 -27.56
C GLY A 432 5.91 -15.71 -28.12
N ASP A 433 5.42 -15.91 -29.33
CA ASP A 433 5.93 -16.74 -30.42
C ASP A 433 6.77 -15.83 -31.33
N GLY A 434 8.03 -16.20 -31.58
CA GLY A 434 9.02 -15.33 -32.21
C GLY A 434 8.67 -14.84 -33.62
N GLY A 435 8.91 -13.54 -33.87
CA GLY A 435 8.96 -12.94 -35.21
C GLY A 435 8.77 -11.42 -35.18
N GLY A 436 9.88 -10.66 -35.25
CA GLY A 436 9.84 -9.21 -35.44
C GLY A 436 11.02 -8.47 -34.81
N PHE A 437 12.18 -8.50 -35.47
CA PHE A 437 13.26 -7.52 -35.26
C PHE A 437 12.96 -6.24 -36.06
N GLY A 438 13.32 -5.08 -35.50
CA GLY A 438 13.34 -3.74 -36.14
C GLY A 438 12.66 -2.70 -35.23
N ASP A 439 13.24 -1.58 -34.81
CA ASP A 439 14.47 -0.85 -35.10
C ASP A 439 14.99 -0.30 -33.75
N GLY A 440 16.28 -0.32 -33.43
CA GLY A 440 17.29 0.51 -34.09
C GLY A 440 17.70 1.63 -33.13
N GLY A 441 18.54 1.29 -32.15
CA GLY A 441 19.15 2.29 -31.27
C GLY A 441 20.06 3.22 -32.06
N GLY A 442 19.90 4.53 -31.82
CA GLY A 442 20.79 5.58 -32.29
C GLY A 442 21.03 6.58 -31.18
N PHE A 443 21.85 6.21 -30.19
CA PHE A 443 22.45 7.18 -29.29
C PHE A 443 23.61 7.85 -30.02
N GLY A 444 23.36 9.02 -30.60
CA GLY A 444 24.39 9.92 -31.10
C GLY A 444 24.80 10.89 -29.99
N GLY A 445 25.87 10.57 -29.28
CA GLY A 445 26.66 11.56 -28.54
C GLY A 445 27.67 12.23 -29.47
N GLY A 446 27.90 13.53 -29.28
CA GLY A 446 28.95 14.27 -29.97
C GLY A 446 28.64 15.76 -30.02
N GLY A 447 29.16 16.52 -29.06
CA GLY A 447 29.32 17.95 -29.21
C GLY A 447 30.41 18.27 -30.23
N ASP A 448 30.27 19.41 -30.91
CA ASP A 448 31.33 20.38 -31.21
C ASP A 448 30.80 21.44 -32.20
N GLY A 449 31.09 22.71 -31.89
CA GLY A 449 31.60 23.68 -32.89
C GLY A 449 30.63 24.48 -33.77
N GLY A 450 30.58 25.79 -33.54
CA GLY A 450 30.17 26.83 -34.50
C GLY A 450 29.25 27.87 -33.83
N GLY A 451 29.62 29.13 -33.58
CA GLY A 451 30.56 29.99 -34.28
C GLY A 451 29.86 30.70 -35.44
N PHE A 452 29.14 31.79 -35.14
CA PHE A 452 29.09 33.08 -35.86
C PHE A 452 28.49 34.14 -34.96
#